data_AF-A0A6A5C7H9-F1
#
_entry.id   AF-A0A6A5C7H9-F1
#
_cell.length_a   1.000
_cell.length_b   1.000
_cell.length_c   1.000
_cell.angle_alpha   90.00
_cell.angle_beta   90.00
_cell.angle_gamma   90.00
#
_symmetry.space_group_name_H-M   'P 1'
#
loop_
_entity.id
_entity.type
_entity.pdbx_description
1 polymer ?
#
loop_
_entity_poly.entity_id
_entity_poly.type
_entity_poly.pdbx_seq_one_letter_code
_entity_poly.pdbx_strand_id
1 'polypeptide(L)'
;MAKLITSKRRMMITFIVLIVSTVLSISCLGIGAYFAKLYWDFIRASQKSIEKPLLTELTTCNVTNNVENCIMERSITQNSQTYDVRYCHAIVKYSFHDETFTNVTLDTFPKFYKLNTTANWIELKKGDLNGMFDNELVYVNTEKQCYTNSEYPAWFVGFGKRDLFYYYKDISSFLTTSSIVAVATLLPASCLILFVILPLIGCLAWQYKKWRAIPRHLVGEQHFGHVEMSKDDEQSEDEEYDIRTKKKNKDYF
;
A
#
# COMPACT_ATOMS: atom_id res chain seq x y z
N MET A 1 -7.10 12.64 -51.49
CA MET A 1 -5.78 13.30 -51.40
C MET A 1 -5.22 13.12 -49.99
N ALA A 2 -4.39 12.11 -49.78
CA ALA A 2 -3.71 11.89 -48.50
C ALA A 2 -2.39 12.68 -48.50
N LYS A 3 -2.34 13.78 -47.73
CA LYS A 3 -1.11 14.58 -47.57
C LYS A 3 -0.04 13.70 -46.90
N LEU A 4 1.05 13.42 -47.61
CA LEU A 4 2.26 12.81 -47.03
C LEU A 4 2.78 13.73 -45.93
N ILE A 5 2.48 13.40 -44.67
CA ILE A 5 3.14 13.98 -43.51
C ILE A 5 4.60 13.53 -43.60
N THR A 6 5.51 14.47 -43.78
CA THR A 6 6.96 14.23 -43.87
C THR A 6 7.46 13.43 -42.66
N SER A 7 8.33 12.44 -42.90
CA SER A 7 8.87 11.51 -41.89
C SER A 7 9.39 12.22 -40.62
N LYS A 8 9.98 13.42 -40.75
CA LYS A 8 10.42 14.26 -39.64
C LYS A 8 9.28 14.72 -38.71
N ARG A 9 8.10 15.07 -39.25
CA ARG A 9 6.93 15.45 -38.43
C ARG A 9 6.37 14.26 -37.65
N ARG A 10 6.38 13.06 -38.23
CA ARG A 10 5.95 11.84 -37.51
C ARG A 10 6.87 11.52 -36.34
N MET A 11 8.20 11.58 -36.52
CA MET A 11 9.18 11.39 -35.44
C MET A 11 9.07 12.44 -34.33
N MET A 12 8.85 13.71 -34.69
CA MET A 12 8.67 14.78 -33.70
C MET A 12 7.39 14.58 -32.87
N ILE A 13 6.29 14.18 -33.51
CA ILE A 13 5.02 13.91 -32.82
C ILE A 13 5.16 12.71 -31.87
N THR A 14 5.77 11.60 -32.29
CA THR A 14 6.00 10.45 -31.39
C THR A 14 6.91 10.81 -30.22
N PHE A 15 7.95 11.62 -30.43
CA PHE A 15 8.83 12.07 -29.36
C PHE A 15 8.09 12.94 -28.34
N ILE A 16 7.25 13.88 -28.80
CA ILE A 16 6.42 14.71 -27.90
C ILE A 16 5.42 13.84 -27.12
N VAL A 17 4.74 12.90 -27.79
CA VAL A 17 3.80 11.98 -27.14
C VAL A 17 4.51 11.13 -26.08
N LEU A 18 5.74 10.70 -26.34
CA LEU A 18 6.53 9.91 -25.39
C LEU A 18 6.92 10.73 -24.16
N ILE A 19 7.36 11.98 -24.33
CA ILE A 19 7.65 12.90 -23.21
C ILE A 19 6.39 13.13 -22.38
N VAL A 20 5.28 13.49 -23.02
CA VAL A 20 4.01 13.77 -22.33
C VAL A 20 3.52 12.54 -21.57
N SER A 21 3.56 11.36 -22.18
CA SER A 21 3.22 10.09 -21.54
C SER A 21 4.11 9.78 -20.34
N THR A 22 5.41 10.06 -20.44
CA THR A 22 6.38 9.82 -19.36
C THR A 22 6.11 10.75 -18.18
N VAL A 23 5.88 12.04 -18.43
CA VAL A 23 5.56 13.02 -17.38
C VAL A 23 4.23 12.69 -16.68
N LEU A 24 3.20 12.30 -17.44
CA LEU A 24 1.92 11.84 -16.90
C LEU A 24 2.09 10.60 -16.03
N SER A 25 2.87 9.62 -16.48
CA SER A 25 3.11 8.38 -15.74
C SER A 25 3.82 8.65 -14.40
N ILE A 26 4.87 9.47 -14.41
CA ILE A 26 5.59 9.86 -13.19
C ILE A 26 4.66 10.60 -12.22
N SER A 27 3.83 11.51 -12.74
CA SER A 27 2.87 12.27 -11.91
C SER A 27 1.84 11.35 -11.27
N CYS A 28 1.26 10.42 -12.04
CA CYS A 28 0.30 9.44 -11.52
C CYS A 28 0.93 8.50 -10.48
N LEU A 29 2.16 8.03 -10.71
CA LEU A 29 2.90 7.24 -9.71
C LEU A 29 3.16 8.03 -8.43
N GLY A 30 3.56 9.29 -8.54
CA GLY A 30 3.82 10.17 -7.40
C GLY A 30 2.56 10.40 -6.55
N ILE A 31 1.42 10.65 -7.20
CA ILE A 31 0.13 10.81 -6.53
C ILE A 31 -0.29 9.49 -5.87
N GLY A 32 -0.23 8.37 -6.59
CA GLY A 32 -0.58 7.05 -6.05
C GLY A 32 0.29 6.67 -4.85
N ALA A 33 1.60 6.88 -4.92
CA ALA A 33 2.53 6.64 -3.82
C ALA A 33 2.26 7.56 -2.61
N TYR A 34 1.91 8.82 -2.85
CA TYR A 34 1.54 9.76 -1.78
C TYR A 34 0.31 9.28 -1.01
N PHE A 35 -0.76 8.87 -1.71
CA PHE A 35 -1.96 8.34 -1.06
C PHE A 35 -1.69 7.01 -0.35
N ALA A 36 -0.89 6.11 -0.93
CA ALA A 36 -0.49 4.88 -0.28
C ALA A 36 0.29 5.14 1.02
N LYS A 37 1.19 6.14 1.01
CA LYS A 37 1.93 6.55 2.21
C LYS A 37 1.00 7.12 3.27
N LEU A 38 0.11 8.06 2.92
CA LEU A 38 -0.86 8.62 3.87
C LEU A 38 -1.73 7.54 4.51
N TYR A 39 -2.19 6.59 3.71
CA TYR A 39 -2.95 5.43 4.17
C TYR A 39 -2.16 4.59 5.17
N TRP A 40 -0.90 4.28 4.86
CA TRP A 40 -0.03 3.49 5.72
C TRP A 40 0.31 4.20 7.03
N ASP A 41 0.63 5.49 6.97
CA ASP A 41 0.93 6.31 8.13
C ASP A 41 -0.30 6.42 9.06
N PHE A 42 -1.49 6.53 8.48
CA PHE A 42 -2.75 6.53 9.22
C PHE A 42 -3.00 5.22 9.96
N ILE A 43 -2.87 4.06 9.28
CA ILE A 43 -3.02 2.75 9.94
C ILE A 43 -2.02 2.59 11.08
N ARG A 44 -0.76 2.94 10.84
CA ARG A 44 0.31 2.84 11.84
C ARG A 44 0.05 3.75 13.04
N ALA A 45 -0.41 4.98 12.81
CA ALA A 45 -0.77 5.91 13.87
C ALA A 45 -1.94 5.38 14.70
N SER A 46 -2.95 4.77 14.06
CA SER A 46 -4.07 4.15 14.78
C SER A 46 -3.65 2.93 15.59
N GLN A 47 -2.74 2.09 15.08
CA GLN A 47 -2.21 0.93 15.83
C GLN A 47 -1.50 1.32 17.12
N LYS A 48 -0.78 2.46 17.09
CA LYS A 48 -0.01 3.01 18.21
C LYS A 48 -0.81 3.96 19.11
N SER A 49 -2.11 4.12 18.87
CA SER A 49 -2.93 5.07 19.62
C SER A 49 -3.15 4.60 21.05
N ILE A 50 -2.78 5.45 22.03
CA ILE A 50 -3.03 5.22 23.45
C ILE A 50 -4.49 5.57 23.81
N GLU A 51 -5.08 6.55 23.12
CA GLU A 51 -6.48 6.97 23.35
C GLU A 51 -7.50 5.98 22.79
N LYS A 52 -7.16 5.32 21.68
CA LYS A 52 -8.03 4.37 20.97
C LYS A 52 -7.21 3.15 20.52
N PRO A 53 -6.73 2.33 21.47
CA PRO A 53 -5.89 1.19 21.17
C PRO A 53 -6.66 0.16 20.36
N LEU A 54 -6.06 -0.34 19.29
CA LEU A 54 -6.64 -1.45 18.54
C LEU A 54 -6.51 -2.74 19.35
N LEU A 55 -7.61 -3.48 19.47
CA LEU A 55 -7.69 -4.77 20.12
C LEU A 55 -8.10 -5.80 19.06
N THR A 56 -7.11 -6.34 18.35
CA THR A 56 -7.35 -7.24 17.21
C THR A 56 -6.89 -8.66 17.45
N GLU A 57 -5.95 -8.85 18.37
CA GLU A 57 -5.35 -10.16 18.63
C GLU A 57 -6.21 -10.94 19.60
N LEU A 58 -6.77 -12.05 19.10
CA LEU A 58 -7.61 -12.94 19.90
C LEU A 58 -6.74 -13.73 20.89
N THR A 59 -7.10 -13.68 22.16
CA THR A 59 -6.51 -14.48 23.23
C THR A 59 -7.60 -14.97 24.18
N THR A 60 -7.20 -15.79 25.15
CA THR A 60 -8.07 -16.31 26.19
C THR A 60 -7.67 -15.73 27.54
N CYS A 61 -8.61 -15.10 28.23
CA CYS A 61 -8.40 -14.55 29.56
C CYS A 61 -9.16 -15.35 30.61
N ASN A 62 -8.59 -15.44 31.80
CA ASN A 62 -9.29 -15.85 33.01
C ASN A 62 -9.60 -14.62 33.87
N VAL A 63 -10.87 -14.43 34.22
CA VAL A 63 -11.32 -13.31 35.06
C VAL A 63 -11.02 -13.62 36.52
N THR A 64 -10.10 -12.89 37.12
CA THR A 64 -9.69 -13.06 38.52
C THR A 64 -10.49 -12.20 39.49
N ASN A 65 -10.94 -11.01 39.05
CA ASN A 65 -11.84 -10.13 39.80
C ASN A 65 -12.74 -9.38 38.81
N ASN A 66 -13.97 -9.03 39.18
CA ASN A 66 -14.92 -8.35 38.29
C ASN A 66 -15.65 -7.16 38.96
N VAL A 67 -15.10 -6.60 40.05
CA VAL A 67 -15.78 -5.58 40.88
C VAL A 67 -14.95 -4.32 41.13
N GLU A 68 -13.77 -4.17 40.54
CA GLU A 68 -12.94 -2.99 40.83
C GLU A 68 -13.29 -1.80 39.92
N ASN A 69 -13.27 -0.60 40.52
CA ASN A 69 -13.43 0.70 39.84
C ASN A 69 -14.62 0.81 38.88
N CYS A 70 -15.83 0.74 39.41
CA CYS A 70 -17.03 0.96 38.60
C CYS A 70 -17.31 2.45 38.38
N ILE A 71 -17.55 2.83 37.12
CA ILE A 71 -17.99 4.16 36.69
C ILE A 71 -19.50 4.13 36.48
N MET A 72 -20.18 5.22 36.84
CA MET A 72 -21.63 5.35 36.68
C MET A 72 -21.93 6.27 35.50
N GLU A 73 -22.75 5.78 34.58
CA GLU A 73 -23.40 6.60 33.56
C GLU A 73 -24.86 6.77 33.96
N ARG A 74 -25.33 8.02 33.99
CA ARG A 74 -26.67 8.36 34.46
C ARG A 74 -27.58 8.71 33.30
N SER A 75 -28.88 8.49 33.51
CA SER A 75 -29.93 8.98 32.62
C SER A 75 -29.89 8.42 31.20
N ILE A 76 -29.49 7.16 31.02
CA ILE A 76 -29.57 6.46 29.74
C ILE A 76 -31.04 6.15 29.46
N THR A 77 -31.59 6.70 28.38
CA THR A 77 -33.00 6.50 28.01
C THR A 77 -33.13 5.42 26.94
N GLN A 78 -33.93 4.37 27.21
CA GLN A 78 -34.24 3.31 26.26
C GLN A 78 -35.68 2.82 26.47
N ASN A 79 -36.41 2.58 25.38
CA ASN A 79 -37.81 2.13 25.41
C ASN A 79 -38.71 2.99 26.32
N SER A 80 -38.50 4.31 26.29
CA SER A 80 -39.21 5.31 27.10
C SER A 80 -38.99 5.17 28.61
N GLN A 81 -38.00 4.39 29.05
CA GLN A 81 -37.56 4.29 30.44
C GLN A 81 -36.13 4.81 30.59
N THR A 82 -35.84 5.41 31.74
CA THR A 82 -34.53 6.01 32.02
C THR A 82 -33.83 5.22 33.12
N TYR A 83 -32.59 4.82 32.85
CA TYR A 83 -31.77 3.96 33.70
C TYR A 83 -30.45 4.65 34.03
N ASP A 84 -29.92 4.34 35.20
CA ASP A 84 -28.50 4.53 35.49
C ASP A 84 -27.80 3.18 35.35
N VAL A 85 -26.62 3.17 34.72
CA VAL A 85 -25.82 1.96 34.48
C VAL A 85 -24.46 2.13 35.14
N ARG A 86 -24.01 1.08 35.84
CA ARG A 86 -22.65 0.98 36.37
C ARG A 86 -21.83 0.08 35.46
N TYR A 87 -20.78 0.64 34.91
CA TYR A 87 -19.76 -0.08 34.18
C TYR A 87 -18.60 -0.38 35.11
N CYS A 88 -18.23 -1.66 35.25
CA CYS A 88 -17.15 -2.10 36.12
C CYS A 88 -15.94 -2.54 35.31
N HIS A 89 -14.78 -2.57 35.94
CA HIS A 89 -13.59 -3.15 35.35
C HIS A 89 -13.42 -4.58 35.86
N ALA A 90 -12.86 -5.44 35.01
CA ALA A 90 -12.50 -6.79 35.40
C ALA A 90 -10.99 -6.94 35.37
N ILE A 91 -10.45 -7.65 36.35
CA ILE A 91 -9.04 -8.00 36.41
C ILE A 91 -8.90 -9.38 35.79
N VAL A 92 -8.05 -9.49 34.78
CA VAL A 92 -7.75 -10.76 34.12
C VAL A 92 -6.31 -11.18 34.27
N LYS A 93 -6.15 -12.49 34.13
CA LYS A 93 -4.90 -13.16 33.82
C LYS A 93 -5.02 -13.78 32.43
N TYR A 94 -4.05 -13.55 31.56
CA TYR A 94 -4.02 -14.15 30.23
C TYR A 94 -2.58 -14.34 29.76
N SER A 95 -2.39 -15.13 28.71
CA SER A 95 -1.07 -15.36 28.11
C SER A 95 -1.07 -14.95 26.64
N PHE A 96 0.01 -14.34 26.19
CA PHE A 96 0.19 -13.89 24.80
C PHE A 96 1.67 -13.96 24.43
N HIS A 97 2.00 -14.62 23.31
CA HIS A 97 3.39 -14.88 22.87
C HIS A 97 4.33 -15.37 23.98
N ASP A 98 3.93 -16.44 24.67
CA ASP A 98 4.69 -17.07 25.77
C ASP A 98 4.90 -16.21 27.03
N GLU A 99 4.41 -14.96 27.03
CA GLU A 99 4.36 -14.10 28.20
C GLU A 99 3.01 -14.24 28.92
N THR A 100 3.03 -14.18 30.25
CA THR A 100 1.82 -14.23 31.07
C THR A 100 1.61 -12.90 31.75
N PHE A 101 0.47 -12.28 31.48
CA PHE A 101 0.06 -11.03 32.08
C PHE A 101 -0.93 -11.32 33.20
N THR A 102 -0.65 -10.76 34.38
CA THR A 102 -1.48 -10.91 35.58
C THR A 102 -1.94 -9.55 36.07
N ASN A 103 -3.10 -9.49 36.70
CA ASN A 103 -3.68 -8.27 37.25
C ASN A 103 -3.93 -7.17 36.21
N VAL A 104 -4.20 -7.55 34.96
CA VAL A 104 -4.48 -6.57 33.90
C VAL A 104 -5.94 -6.16 33.99
N THR A 105 -6.19 -4.85 34.02
CA THR A 105 -7.53 -4.29 34.03
C THR A 105 -8.09 -4.30 32.61
N LEU A 106 -9.17 -5.04 32.41
CA LEU A 106 -9.99 -4.97 31.21
C LEU A 106 -10.75 -3.66 31.13
N ASP A 107 -11.13 -3.33 29.90
CA ASP A 107 -12.07 -2.28 29.62
C ASP A 107 -13.41 -2.42 30.36
N THR A 108 -14.08 -1.29 30.54
CA THR A 108 -15.37 -1.15 31.22
C THR A 108 -16.45 -2.03 30.60
N PHE A 109 -17.17 -2.82 31.42
CA PHE A 109 -18.36 -3.55 31.00
C PHE A 109 -19.56 -3.24 31.91
N PRO A 110 -20.78 -3.16 31.36
CA PRO A 110 -21.97 -2.89 32.16
C PRO A 110 -22.26 -4.08 33.08
N LYS A 111 -22.42 -3.82 34.38
CA LYS A 111 -22.66 -4.87 35.39
C LYS A 111 -23.93 -4.68 36.19
N PHE A 112 -24.24 -3.44 36.56
CA PHE A 112 -25.46 -3.14 37.29
C PHE A 112 -26.25 -2.06 36.59
N TYR A 113 -27.57 -2.13 36.72
CA TYR A 113 -28.46 -1.07 36.31
C TYR A 113 -29.45 -0.77 37.43
N LYS A 114 -30.03 0.43 37.41
CA LYS A 114 -31.21 0.76 38.19
C LYS A 114 -32.13 1.63 37.36
N LEU A 115 -33.43 1.46 37.55
CA LEU A 115 -34.39 2.44 37.06
C LEU A 115 -34.20 3.73 37.86
N ASN A 116 -34.30 4.88 37.20
CA ASN A 116 -34.17 6.18 37.89
C ASN A 116 -35.24 6.37 38.99
N THR A 117 -36.35 5.63 38.90
CA THR A 117 -37.43 5.58 39.89
C THR A 117 -37.16 4.64 41.08
N THR A 118 -36.08 3.85 41.05
CA THR A 118 -35.76 2.83 42.06
C THR A 118 -34.44 3.12 42.76
N ALA A 119 -34.36 2.79 44.05
CA ALA A 119 -33.14 2.97 44.85
C ALA A 119 -32.13 1.81 44.69
N ASN A 120 -32.60 0.61 44.34
CA ASN A 120 -31.80 -0.60 44.35
C ASN A 120 -31.10 -0.84 43.01
N TRP A 121 -29.82 -1.20 43.08
CA TRP A 121 -29.07 -1.69 41.93
C TRP A 121 -29.40 -3.16 41.67
N ILE A 122 -29.64 -3.47 40.41
CA ILE A 122 -29.92 -4.82 39.92
C ILE A 122 -28.72 -5.25 39.08
N GLU A 123 -28.21 -6.45 39.34
CA GLU A 123 -27.16 -7.03 38.49
C GLU A 123 -27.75 -7.41 37.14
N LEU A 124 -27.09 -6.98 36.06
CA LEU A 124 -27.49 -7.28 34.69
C LEU A 124 -27.38 -8.78 34.43
N LYS A 125 -28.45 -9.36 33.89
CA LYS A 125 -28.51 -10.74 33.42
C LYS A 125 -28.70 -10.78 31.91
N LYS A 126 -28.45 -11.95 31.33
CA LYS A 126 -28.51 -12.14 29.88
C LYS A 126 -29.97 -12.00 29.45
N GLY A 127 -30.22 -11.16 28.45
CA GLY A 127 -31.57 -10.81 28.01
C GLY A 127 -32.25 -9.69 28.80
N ASP A 128 -31.62 -9.13 29.84
CA ASP A 128 -32.12 -7.91 30.47
C ASP A 128 -32.06 -6.73 29.49
N LEU A 129 -32.99 -5.78 29.66
CA LEU A 129 -33.07 -4.56 28.85
C LEU A 129 -33.19 -4.84 27.33
N ASN A 130 -33.99 -5.85 26.96
CA ASN A 130 -34.25 -6.23 25.56
C ASN A 130 -32.96 -6.47 24.75
N GLY A 131 -31.95 -7.07 25.37
CA GLY A 131 -30.67 -7.37 24.72
C GLY A 131 -29.74 -6.17 24.52
N MET A 132 -30.05 -5.00 25.12
CA MET A 132 -29.17 -3.82 25.09
C MET A 132 -27.75 -4.14 25.56
N PHE A 133 -27.65 -5.04 26.53
CA PHE A 133 -26.39 -5.53 27.09
C PHE A 133 -26.27 -7.04 26.89
N ASP A 134 -26.66 -7.53 25.70
CA ASP A 134 -26.34 -8.90 25.28
C ASP A 134 -24.82 -9.16 25.16
N ASN A 135 -24.01 -8.13 25.37
CA ASN A 135 -22.58 -8.24 25.54
C ASN A 135 -22.26 -9.07 26.79
N GLU A 136 -21.42 -10.07 26.55
CA GLU A 136 -21.00 -11.14 27.44
C GLU A 136 -20.93 -10.75 28.93
N LEU A 137 -21.79 -11.35 29.74
CA LEU A 137 -21.66 -11.28 31.19
C LEU A 137 -20.32 -11.87 31.64
N VAL A 138 -19.63 -11.10 32.48
CA VAL A 138 -18.27 -11.38 32.95
C VAL A 138 -18.33 -11.88 34.39
N TYR A 139 -18.12 -13.20 34.58
CA TYR A 139 -18.12 -13.84 35.89
C TYR A 139 -16.70 -14.12 36.38
N VAL A 140 -16.48 -14.05 37.68
CA VAL A 140 -15.19 -14.41 38.30
C VAL A 140 -14.89 -15.90 38.07
N ASN A 141 -13.61 -16.23 37.87
CA ASN A 141 -13.08 -17.55 37.58
C ASN A 141 -13.66 -18.20 36.31
N THR A 142 -14.11 -17.36 35.36
CA THR A 142 -14.52 -17.85 34.04
C THR A 142 -13.48 -17.51 33.00
N GLU A 143 -13.25 -18.49 32.13
CA GLU A 143 -12.45 -18.32 30.93
C GLU A 143 -13.29 -17.64 29.85
N LYS A 144 -12.73 -16.62 29.22
CA LYS A 144 -13.39 -15.76 28.24
C LYS A 144 -12.47 -15.45 27.08
N GLN A 145 -13.07 -15.27 25.90
CA GLN A 145 -12.34 -14.72 24.77
C GLN A 145 -12.10 -13.23 24.99
N CYS A 146 -10.88 -12.79 24.74
CA CYS A 146 -10.48 -11.39 24.81
C CYS A 146 -9.72 -11.00 23.56
N TYR A 147 -9.62 -9.70 23.36
CA TYR A 147 -8.79 -9.09 22.36
C TYR A 147 -7.75 -8.21 23.04
N THR A 148 -6.49 -8.36 22.63
CA THR A 148 -5.37 -7.56 23.12
C THR A 148 -4.73 -6.75 21.99
N ASN A 149 -3.95 -5.74 22.37
CA ASN A 149 -3.14 -4.98 21.44
C ASN A 149 -1.84 -5.73 21.17
N SER A 150 -1.44 -5.81 19.88
CA SER A 150 -0.23 -6.54 19.49
C SER A 150 1.07 -5.86 19.94
N GLU A 151 1.08 -4.54 20.12
CA GLU A 151 2.27 -3.77 20.47
C GLU A 151 2.40 -3.54 21.99
N TYR A 152 1.27 -3.37 22.68
CA TYR A 152 1.20 -3.10 24.12
C TYR A 152 0.21 -4.03 24.84
N PRO A 153 0.43 -5.37 24.80
CA PRO A 153 -0.52 -6.32 25.37
C PRO A 153 -0.74 -6.09 26.87
N ALA A 154 0.33 -5.80 27.62
CA ALA A 154 0.26 -5.55 29.06
C ALA A 154 -0.71 -4.44 29.49
N TRP A 155 -1.03 -3.50 28.61
CA TRP A 155 -1.80 -2.29 28.92
C TRP A 155 -3.19 -2.29 28.30
N PHE A 156 -3.41 -3.03 27.22
CA PHE A 156 -4.65 -2.97 26.47
C PHE A 156 -5.24 -4.36 26.22
N VAL A 157 -6.35 -4.63 26.89
CA VAL A 157 -7.13 -5.86 26.74
C VAL A 157 -8.63 -5.57 26.94
N GLY A 158 -9.50 -6.25 26.20
CA GLY A 158 -10.95 -6.09 26.29
C GLY A 158 -11.72 -7.27 25.70
N PHE A 159 -13.00 -7.40 26.02
CA PHE A 159 -13.86 -8.49 25.48
C PHE A 159 -14.29 -8.26 24.03
N GLY A 160 -14.35 -7.00 23.60
CA GLY A 160 -14.74 -6.64 22.23
C GLY A 160 -13.54 -6.43 21.33
N LYS A 161 -13.60 -6.97 20.11
CA LYS A 161 -12.65 -6.62 19.06
C LYS A 161 -12.78 -5.12 18.73
N ARG A 162 -11.65 -4.41 18.73
CA ARG A 162 -11.57 -2.99 18.34
C ARG A 162 -10.63 -2.86 17.16
N ASP A 163 -11.19 -2.90 15.97
CA ASP A 163 -10.47 -2.57 14.76
C ASP A 163 -10.63 -1.08 14.42
N LEU A 164 -9.99 -0.65 13.34
CA LEU A 164 -10.12 0.73 12.84
C LEU A 164 -11.59 1.10 12.56
N PHE A 165 -12.40 0.14 12.09
CA PHE A 165 -13.81 0.37 11.77
C PHE A 165 -14.67 0.58 13.01
N TYR A 166 -14.31 -0.04 14.14
CA TYR A 166 -14.95 0.20 15.44
C TYR A 166 -14.86 1.68 15.85
N TYR A 167 -13.69 2.30 15.72
CA TYR A 167 -13.46 3.67 16.19
C TYR A 167 -13.83 4.75 15.18
N TYR A 168 -13.82 4.43 13.90
CA TYR A 168 -14.00 5.38 12.83
C TYR A 168 -15.03 4.80 11.85
N LYS A 169 -16.32 4.95 12.17
CA LYS A 169 -17.42 4.43 11.36
C LYS A 169 -17.36 4.92 9.90
N ASP A 170 -16.88 6.14 9.70
CA ASP A 170 -16.72 6.75 8.37
C ASP A 170 -15.38 6.43 7.69
N ILE A 171 -14.47 5.71 8.35
CA ILE A 171 -13.19 5.28 7.76
C ILE A 171 -13.41 4.43 6.54
N SER A 172 -14.51 3.66 6.49
CA SER A 172 -14.86 2.85 5.33
C SER A 172 -14.96 3.71 4.06
N SER A 173 -15.53 4.91 4.18
CA SER A 173 -15.62 5.91 3.11
C SER A 173 -14.24 6.51 2.75
N PHE A 174 -13.38 6.75 3.74
CA PHE A 174 -12.03 7.25 3.52
C PHE A 174 -11.11 6.20 2.89
N LEU A 175 -11.15 4.96 3.37
CA LEU A 175 -10.37 3.83 2.86
C LEU A 175 -10.84 3.47 1.44
N THR A 176 -12.15 3.49 1.15
CA THR A 176 -12.64 3.29 -0.22
C THR A 176 -12.23 4.42 -1.14
N THR A 177 -12.42 5.68 -0.76
CA THR A 177 -12.04 6.81 -1.64
C THR A 177 -10.53 6.89 -1.88
N SER A 178 -9.70 6.78 -0.84
CA SER A 178 -8.24 6.79 -0.97
C SER A 178 -7.69 5.58 -1.73
N SER A 179 -8.22 4.38 -1.50
CA SER A 179 -7.83 3.18 -2.26
C SER A 179 -8.29 3.24 -3.72
N ILE A 180 -9.50 3.75 -3.99
CA ILE A 180 -9.98 3.97 -5.36
C ILE A 180 -9.08 4.97 -6.08
N VAL A 181 -8.70 6.09 -5.44
CA VAL A 181 -7.79 7.08 -6.05
C VAL A 181 -6.40 6.48 -6.29
N ALA A 182 -5.87 5.70 -5.33
CA ALA A 182 -4.59 5.01 -5.51
C ALA A 182 -4.64 4.00 -6.67
N VAL A 183 -5.67 3.17 -6.74
CA VAL A 183 -5.84 2.17 -7.82
C VAL A 183 -6.10 2.85 -9.16
N ALA A 184 -6.96 3.87 -9.20
CA ALA A 184 -7.30 4.62 -10.40
C ALA A 184 -6.12 5.45 -10.96
N THR A 185 -5.13 5.79 -10.13
CA THR A 185 -3.90 6.47 -10.59
C THR A 185 -2.81 5.46 -10.98
N LEU A 186 -2.69 4.35 -10.25
CA LEU A 186 -1.68 3.32 -10.52
C LEU A 186 -1.98 2.46 -11.76
N LEU A 187 -3.23 2.09 -12.01
CA LEU A 187 -3.60 1.27 -13.18
C LEU A 187 -3.25 1.97 -14.51
N PRO A 188 -3.70 3.21 -14.78
CA PRO A 188 -3.34 3.92 -16.01
C PRO A 188 -1.82 4.16 -16.11
N ALA A 189 -1.16 4.50 -15.01
CA ALA A 189 0.29 4.66 -14.99
C ALA A 189 1.00 3.36 -15.38
N SER A 190 0.58 2.21 -14.84
CA SER A 190 1.14 0.90 -15.18
C SER A 190 0.94 0.55 -16.66
N CYS A 191 -0.24 0.83 -17.22
CA CYS A 191 -0.53 0.65 -18.64
C CYS A 191 0.36 1.54 -19.51
N LEU A 192 0.51 2.84 -19.18
CA LEU A 192 1.36 3.77 -19.92
C LEU A 192 2.83 3.34 -19.90
N ILE A 193 3.31 2.88 -18.74
CA ILE A 193 4.66 2.36 -18.59
C ILE A 193 4.87 1.13 -19.46
N LEU A 194 3.95 0.16 -19.46
CA LEU A 194 4.03 -1.02 -20.33
C LEU A 194 4.03 -0.64 -21.81
N PHE A 195 3.19 0.33 -22.21
CA PHE A 195 3.14 0.82 -23.59
C PHE A 195 4.42 1.52 -24.04
N VAL A 196 5.18 2.14 -23.14
CA VAL A 196 6.47 2.79 -23.46
C VAL A 196 7.64 1.81 -23.37
N ILE A 197 7.64 0.93 -22.36
CA ILE A 197 8.73 -0.01 -22.11
C ILE A 197 8.73 -1.18 -23.10
N LEU A 198 7.58 -1.77 -23.44
CA LEU A 198 7.53 -2.92 -24.35
C LEU A 198 8.12 -2.62 -25.74
N PRO A 199 7.85 -1.46 -26.39
CA PRO A 199 8.50 -1.09 -27.64
C PRO A 199 10.00 -0.82 -27.47
N LEU A 200 10.42 -0.21 -26.37
CA LEU A 200 11.83 0.04 -26.08
C LEU A 200 12.61 -1.28 -25.91
N ILE A 201 12.05 -2.23 -25.15
CA ILE A 201 12.61 -3.58 -25.01
C ILE A 201 12.62 -4.30 -26.36
N GLY A 202 11.56 -4.19 -27.16
CA GLY A 202 11.51 -4.77 -28.51
C GLY A 202 12.59 -4.21 -29.43
N CYS A 203 12.80 -2.89 -29.41
CA CYS A 203 13.87 -2.22 -30.15
C CYS A 203 15.26 -2.63 -29.67
N LEU A 204 15.49 -2.70 -28.35
CA LEU A 204 16.75 -3.16 -27.78
C LEU A 204 17.03 -4.62 -28.11
N ALA A 205 16.02 -5.50 -28.03
CA ALA A 205 16.13 -6.90 -28.41
C ALA A 205 16.42 -7.05 -29.91
N TRP A 206 15.80 -6.24 -30.76
CA TRP A 206 16.07 -6.23 -32.19
C TRP A 206 17.48 -5.71 -32.51
N GLN A 207 17.94 -4.65 -31.86
CA GLN A 207 19.31 -4.16 -31.98
C GLN A 207 20.32 -5.20 -31.49
N TYR A 208 20.07 -5.85 -30.35
CA TYR A 208 20.91 -6.92 -29.83
C TYR A 208 20.99 -8.10 -30.81
N LYS A 209 19.85 -8.51 -31.39
CA LYS A 209 19.81 -9.56 -32.42
C LYS A 209 20.59 -9.16 -33.69
N LYS A 210 20.49 -7.89 -34.10
CA LYS A 210 21.21 -7.34 -35.25
C LYS A 210 22.72 -7.30 -35.02
N TRP A 211 23.16 -6.92 -33.82
CA TRP A 211 24.59 -6.93 -33.43
C TRP A 211 25.15 -8.35 -33.33
N ARG A 212 24.35 -9.31 -32.85
CA ARG A 212 24.74 -10.74 -32.81
C ARG A 212 24.75 -11.42 -34.19
N ALA A 213 24.09 -10.82 -35.17
CA ALA A 213 24.07 -11.26 -36.57
C ALA A 213 25.14 -10.60 -37.44
N ILE A 214 25.98 -9.71 -36.88
CA ILE A 214 27.18 -9.23 -37.56
C ILE A 214 28.13 -10.43 -37.68
N PRO A 215 28.47 -10.86 -38.90
CA PRO A 215 29.31 -12.03 -39.07
C PRO A 215 30.72 -11.72 -38.55
N ARG A 216 31.33 -12.66 -37.83
CA ARG A 216 32.63 -12.50 -37.13
C ARG A 216 33.81 -12.12 -38.04
N HIS A 217 33.64 -12.13 -39.35
CA HIS A 217 34.67 -11.77 -40.32
C HIS A 217 34.86 -10.25 -40.51
N LEU A 218 34.04 -9.40 -39.88
CA LEU A 218 34.16 -7.93 -39.94
C LEU A 218 34.68 -7.31 -38.63
N VAL A 219 35.09 -8.12 -37.65
CA VAL A 219 35.59 -7.66 -36.34
C VAL A 219 37.10 -7.93 -36.17
N GLY A 220 37.78 -8.43 -37.20
CA GLY A 220 39.23 -8.56 -37.27
C GLY A 220 39.79 -7.72 -38.41
N GLU A 221 40.99 -7.18 -38.22
CA GLU A 221 41.80 -6.44 -39.19
C GLU A 221 41.48 -4.93 -39.35
N GLN A 222 41.57 -4.21 -38.22
CA GLN A 222 42.33 -2.96 -38.29
C GLN A 222 43.78 -3.33 -38.60
N HIS A 223 44.14 -3.42 -39.88
CA HIS A 223 45.54 -3.36 -40.30
C HIS A 223 46.08 -2.00 -39.88
N PHE A 224 46.73 -1.94 -38.72
CA PHE A 224 47.77 -0.96 -38.47
C PHE A 224 48.88 -1.27 -39.48
N GLY A 225 48.81 -0.63 -40.65
CA GLY A 225 49.92 -0.57 -41.57
C GLY A 225 51.06 0.15 -40.86
N HIS A 226 52.02 -0.61 -40.36
CA HIS A 226 53.34 -0.11 -40.04
C HIS A 226 53.93 0.45 -41.34
N VAL A 227 53.89 1.77 -41.49
CA VAL A 227 54.70 2.46 -42.49
C VAL A 227 56.13 2.46 -41.94
N GLU A 228 56.94 1.50 -42.38
CA GLU A 228 58.39 1.60 -42.27
C GLU A 228 58.84 2.82 -43.07
N MET A 229 59.53 3.75 -42.38
CA MET A 229 60.28 4.83 -43.04
C MET A 229 61.50 4.21 -43.74
N SER A 230 61.39 3.97 -45.04
CA SER A 230 62.55 3.92 -45.92
C SER A 230 62.70 5.27 -46.63
N LYS A 231 63.87 5.85 -46.46
CA LYS A 231 64.33 7.10 -47.05
C LYS A 231 64.61 6.95 -48.55
N ASP A 232 64.58 8.11 -49.22
CA ASP A 232 65.34 8.47 -50.44
C ASP A 232 64.88 7.81 -51.75
N ASP A 233 64.16 8.55 -52.61
CA ASP A 233 64.77 9.35 -53.70
C ASP A 233 63.74 9.79 -54.78
N GLU A 234 63.83 11.07 -55.13
CA GLU A 234 63.68 11.76 -56.43
C GLU A 234 62.60 11.40 -57.49
N GLN A 235 62.15 12.49 -58.15
CA GLN A 235 61.48 12.60 -59.47
C GLN A 235 59.99 12.20 -59.56
N SER A 236 59.10 12.85 -60.32
CA SER A 236 59.00 14.13 -61.02
C SER A 236 57.62 14.10 -61.71
N GLU A 237 56.93 15.23 -61.73
CA GLU A 237 56.01 15.76 -62.77
C GLU A 237 54.99 14.85 -63.52
N ASP A 238 53.75 15.37 -63.52
CA ASP A 238 52.84 15.56 -64.66
C ASP A 238 51.69 14.58 -65.01
N GLU A 239 50.55 15.25 -65.29
CA GLU A 239 49.38 14.89 -66.13
C GLU A 239 48.41 13.79 -65.63
N GLU A 240 47.11 13.75 -65.93
CA GLU A 240 46.04 14.64 -66.40
C GLU A 240 44.79 13.69 -66.51
N TYR A 241 43.58 14.25 -66.58
CA TYR A 241 42.29 13.60 -66.94
C TYR A 241 41.62 12.62 -65.95
N ASP A 242 40.29 12.50 -65.80
CA ASP A 242 39.06 13.26 -66.11
C ASP A 242 37.88 12.35 -65.64
N ILE A 243 36.67 12.91 -65.60
CA ILE A 243 35.36 12.24 -65.65
C ILE A 243 34.74 11.78 -64.32
N ARG A 244 34.13 12.79 -63.68
CA ARG A 244 32.76 12.78 -63.15
C ARG A 244 31.88 11.58 -63.53
N THR A 245 31.36 10.91 -62.50
CA THR A 245 29.96 10.46 -62.39
C THR A 245 29.31 9.84 -63.65
N LYS A 246 29.22 8.50 -63.69
CA LYS A 246 28.05 7.82 -64.27
C LYS A 246 27.63 6.61 -63.44
N LYS A 247 26.56 6.87 -62.69
CA LYS A 247 25.54 5.97 -62.15
C LYS A 247 25.15 4.86 -63.14
N LYS A 248 24.80 3.69 -62.57
CA LYS A 248 24.15 2.49 -63.15
C LYS A 248 25.15 1.52 -63.81
N ASN A 249 25.21 0.27 -63.39
CA ASN A 249 24.15 -0.73 -63.43
C ASN A 249 24.47 -1.81 -62.35
N LYS A 250 23.50 -2.18 -61.51
CA LYS A 250 22.52 -3.27 -61.72
C LYS A 250 23.11 -4.66 -61.48
N ASP A 251 22.27 -5.44 -60.80
CA ASP A 251 22.16 -6.90 -60.81
C ASP A 251 23.20 -7.68 -60.00
N TYR A 252 22.77 -8.13 -58.82
CA TYR A 252 23.11 -9.48 -58.35
C TYR A 252 21.85 -10.12 -57.74
N PHE A 253 21.29 -11.05 -58.52
CA PHE A 253 20.49 -12.24 -58.20
C PHE A 253 19.47 -12.21 -57.05
#